data_AF-A0A7Y2JDI5-F1
#
_entry.id   AF-A0A7Y2JDI5-F1
#
_cell.length_a   1.000
_cell.length_b   1.000
_cell.length_c   1.000
_cell.angle_alpha   90.00
_cell.angle_beta   90.00
_cell.angle_gamma   90.00
#
_symmetry.space_group_name_H-M   'P 1'
#
loop_
_entity.id
_entity.type
_entity.pdbx_description
1 polymer ?
#
loop_
_entity_poly.entity_id
_entity_poly.type
_entity_poly.pdbx_seq_one_letter_code
_entity_poly.pdbx_strand_id
1 'polypeptide(L)' 'MESASPGGALSAAFRMLSRRALSAGEIRFRLEAKGFTEAQAADVLVRLRELDLVDVQALCANLGRTYREIRRLGPHR' A
#
# COMPACT_ATOMS: atom_id res chain seq x y z
N MET A 1 -4.20 -25.42 -7.62
CA MET A 1 -4.44 -23.96 -7.49
C MET A 1 -4.73 -23.72 -6.02
N GLU A 2 -3.69 -23.50 -5.21
CA GLU A 2 -3.86 -23.22 -3.78
C GLU A 2 -4.45 -21.82 -3.63
N SER A 3 -5.71 -21.77 -3.23
CA SER A 3 -6.42 -20.53 -2.90
C SER A 3 -5.65 -19.85 -1.77
N ALA A 4 -4.97 -18.75 -2.09
CA ALA A 4 -4.23 -17.98 -1.11
C ALA A 4 -5.18 -17.59 0.04
N SER A 5 -4.89 -18.06 1.25
CA SER A 5 -5.73 -17.81 2.42
C SER A 5 -5.82 -16.30 2.71
N PRO A 6 -7.00 -15.76 3.11
CA PRO A 6 -7.18 -14.32 3.37
C PRO A 6 -6.17 -13.74 4.38
N GLY A 7 -5.69 -14.55 5.35
CA GLY A 7 -4.62 -14.14 6.27
C GLY A 7 -3.26 -13.89 5.59
N GLY A 8 -3.02 -14.50 4.43
CA GLY A 8 -1.80 -14.32 3.63
C GLY A 8 -1.75 -12.95 2.94
N ALA A 9 -2.89 -12.45 2.47
CA ALA A 9 -2.99 -11.14 1.81
C ALA A 9 -2.70 -10.01 2.81
N LEU A 10 -3.30 -10.07 4.01
CA LEU A 10 -3.08 -9.07 5.05
C LEU A 10 -1.62 -9.09 5.57
N SER A 11 -1.06 -10.27 5.80
CA SER A 11 0.34 -10.43 6.20
C SER A 11 1.31 -9.88 5.15
N ALA A 12 1.01 -10.11 3.87
CA ALA A 12 1.79 -9.54 2.77
C ALA A 12 1.74 -8.00 2.78
N ALA A 13 0.56 -7.41 3.02
CA ALA A 13 0.40 -5.97 3.09
C ALA A 13 1.15 -5.35 4.28
N PHE A 14 1.10 -5.95 5.47
CA PHE A 14 1.90 -5.49 6.61
C PHE A 14 3.41 -5.51 6.31
N ARG A 15 3.91 -6.58 5.66
CA ARG A 15 5.31 -6.65 5.24
C ARG A 15 5.69 -5.61 4.18
N MET A 16 4.73 -5.13 3.40
CA MET A 16 4.96 -4.04 2.47
C MET A 16 5.06 -2.70 3.22
N LEU A 17 4.11 -2.43 4.11
CA LEU A 17 4.03 -1.19 4.90
C LEU A 17 5.21 -1.04 5.88
N SER A 18 5.70 -2.14 6.45
CA SER A 18 6.87 -2.09 7.35
C SER A 18 8.16 -1.64 6.66
N ARG A 19 8.23 -1.72 5.33
CA ARG A 19 9.41 -1.31 4.55
C ARG A 19 9.31 0.13 4.06
N ARG A 20 8.10 0.59 3.72
CA ARG A 20 7.81 1.99 3.40
C ARG A 20 6.31 2.25 3.42
N ALA A 21 5.95 3.53 3.57
CA ALA A 21 4.59 3.98 3.33
C ALA A 21 4.17 3.73 1.86
N LEU A 22 2.94 3.25 1.66
CA LEU A 22 2.36 2.91 0.36
C LEU A 22 0.94 3.45 0.25
N SER A 23 0.52 3.79 -0.98
CA SER A 23 -0.87 4.16 -1.25
C SER A 23 -1.75 2.93 -1.34
N ALA A 24 -3.06 3.10 -1.16
CA ALA A 24 -4.04 2.03 -1.36
C ALA A 24 -3.92 1.39 -2.77
N GLY A 25 -3.71 2.21 -3.80
CA GLY A 25 -3.52 1.75 -5.17
C GLY A 25 -2.24 0.90 -5.34
N GLU A 26 -1.14 1.30 -4.71
CA GLU A 26 0.09 0.51 -4.73
C GLU A 26 -0.02 -0.81 -3.98
N ILE A 27 -0.71 -0.82 -2.84
CA ILE A 27 -0.97 -2.04 -2.07
C ILE A 27 -1.78 -3.01 -2.92
N ARG A 28 -2.88 -2.54 -3.54
CA ARG A 28 -3.71 -3.34 -4.44
C ARG A 28 -2.91 -3.91 -5.60
N PHE A 29 -2.18 -3.06 -6.34
CA PHE A 29 -1.33 -3.49 -7.47
C PHE A 29 -0.32 -4.58 -7.05
N ARG A 30 0.30 -4.43 -5.88
CA ARG A 30 1.29 -5.39 -5.39
C ARG A 30 0.68 -6.69 -4.86
N LEU A 31 -0.56 -6.66 -4.37
CA LEU A 31 -1.29 -7.86 -3.97
C LEU A 31 -1.74 -8.66 -5.19
N GLU A 32 -2.27 -7.99 -6.21
CA GLU A 32 -2.63 -8.62 -7.49
C GLU A 32 -1.40 -9.24 -8.17
N ALA A 33 -0.26 -8.54 -8.18
CA ALA A 33 1.01 -9.08 -8.70
C ALA A 33 1.54 -10.30 -7.90
N LYS A 34 1.03 -10.54 -6.69
CA LYS A 34 1.33 -11.72 -5.86
C LYS A 34 0.31 -12.85 -6.04
N GLY A 35 -0.68 -12.68 -6.91
CA GLY A 35 -1.72 -13.67 -7.18
C GLY A 35 -2.93 -13.60 -6.24
N PHE A 36 -3.06 -12.55 -5.42
CA PHE A 36 -4.28 -12.31 -4.66
C PHE A 36 -5.36 -11.72 -5.58
N THR A 37 -6.61 -12.08 -5.34
CA THR A 37 -7.74 -11.56 -6.14
C THR A 37 -8.03 -10.10 -5.79
N GLU A 38 -8.72 -9.40 -6.69
CA GLU A 38 -9.20 -8.04 -6.42
C GLU A 38 -10.04 -7.96 -5.15
N ALA A 39 -10.92 -8.96 -4.91
CA ALA A 39 -11.75 -9.01 -3.71
C ALA A 39 -10.90 -9.14 -2.43
N GLN A 40 -9.85 -9.96 -2.45
CA GLN A 40 -8.92 -10.09 -1.32
C GLN A 40 -8.13 -8.81 -1.09
N ALA A 41 -7.71 -8.12 -2.16
CA ALA A 41 -7.04 -6.84 -2.05
C ALA A 41 -7.96 -5.76 -1.47
N ALA A 42 -9.22 -5.72 -1.90
CA ALA A 42 -10.22 -4.80 -1.37
C ALA A 42 -10.49 -5.02 0.12
N ASP A 43 -10.66 -6.28 0.55
CA ASP A 43 -10.85 -6.64 1.96
C ASP A 43 -9.67 -6.20 2.83
N VAL A 44 -8.43 -6.45 2.37
CA VAL A 44 -7.21 -5.98 3.04
C VAL A 44 -7.18 -4.46 3.15
N LEU A 45 -7.57 -3.73 2.09
CA LEU A 45 -7.61 -2.27 2.13
C LEU A 45 -8.64 -1.72 3.13
N VAL A 46 -9.81 -2.35 3.24
CA VAL A 46 -10.80 -2.01 4.27
C VAL A 46 -10.17 -2.19 5.65
N ARG A 47 -9.54 -3.34 5.90
CA ARG A 47 -8.93 -3.62 7.20
C ARG A 47 -7.79 -2.67 7.55
N LEU A 48 -6.96 -2.31 6.58
CA LEU A 48 -5.87 -1.35 6.79
C LEU A 48 -6.40 0.07 7.05
N ARG A 49 -7.54 0.43 6.47
CA ARG A 49 -8.21 1.71 6.73
C ARG A 49 -8.81 1.75 8.14
N GLU A 50 -9.41 0.65 8.60
CA GLU A 50 -9.89 0.53 9.98
C GLU A 50 -8.75 0.69 11.01
N LEU A 51 -7.53 0.30 10.63
CA LEU A 51 -6.33 0.42 11.47
C LEU A 51 -5.56 1.74 11.28
N ASP A 52 -6.07 2.65 10.43
CA ASP A 52 -5.44 3.92 10.08
C ASP A 52 -4.01 3.79 9.51
N LEU A 53 -3.72 2.64 8.87
CA LEU A 53 -2.40 2.33 8.31
C LEU A 53 -2.26 2.71 6.83
N VAL A 54 -3.34 3.18 6.22
CA VAL A 54 -3.39 3.67 4.84
C VAL A 54 -4.03 5.05 4.86
N ASP A 55 -3.24 6.04 5.28
CA ASP A 55 -3.59 7.45 5.17
C ASP A 55 -2.90 8.08 3.94
N VAL A 56 -3.74 8.46 2.98
CA VAL A 56 -3.32 9.12 1.75
C VAL A 56 -2.73 10.51 2.02
N GLN A 57 -3.21 11.24 3.04
CA GLN A 57 -2.65 12.56 3.38
C GLN A 57 -1.24 12.44 3.95
N ALA A 58 -1.04 11.59 4.97
CA ALA A 58 0.28 11.35 5.54
C ALA A 58 1.28 10.84 4.48
N LEU A 59 0.84 9.96 3.58
CA LEU A 59 1.67 9.49 2.48
C LEU A 59 2.06 10.62 1.51
N CYS A 60 1.10 11.43 1.08
CA CYS A 60 1.36 12.56 0.19
C CYS A 60 2.31 13.58 0.82
N ALA A 61 2.16 13.87 2.12
CA ALA A 61 3.07 14.74 2.85
C ALA A 61 4.51 14.17 2.90
N ASN A 62 4.64 12.86 3.14
CA ASN A 62 5.95 12.19 3.19
C ASN A 62 6.62 12.10 1.81
N LEU A 63 5.84 11.83 0.75
CA LEU A 63 6.32 11.85 -0.63
C LEU A 63 6.72 13.25 -1.08
N GLY A 64 5.91 14.28 -0.77
CA GLY A 64 6.26 15.67 -1.08
C GLY A 64 7.58 16.08 -0.42
N ARG A 65 7.79 15.68 0.84
CA ARG A 65 9.05 15.91 1.55
C ARG A 65 10.21 15.17 0.88
N THR A 66 10.05 13.87 0.61
CA THR A 66 11.06 13.03 -0.05
C THR A 66 11.44 13.56 -1.43
N TYR A 67 10.47 13.92 -2.26
CA TYR A 67 10.71 14.43 -3.60
C TYR A 67 11.38 15.80 -3.59
N ARG A 68 10.99 16.68 -2.67
CA ARG A 68 11.61 18.01 -2.54
C ARG A 68 13.03 17.91 -1.99
N GLU A 69 13.24 17.17 -0.91
CA GLU A 69 14.48 17.19 -0.13
C GLU A 69 15.53 16.22 -0.67
N ILE A 70 15.12 15.01 -1.07
CA ILE A 70 16.05 13.96 -1.51
C ILE A 70 16.22 13.98 -3.02
N ARG A 71 15.11 14.06 -3.78
CA ARG A 71 15.15 13.97 -5.24
C ARG A 71 15.17 15.30 -5.98
N ARG A 72 15.01 16.43 -5.27
CA ARG A 72 14.95 17.80 -5.81
C ARG A 72 14.01 17.94 -7.00
N LEU A 73 12.87 17.24 -6.95
CA LEU A 73 11.85 17.29 -7.99
C LEU A 73 10.85 18.41 -7.68
N GLY A 74 10.47 19.17 -8.72
CA GLY A 74 9.42 20.17 -8.65
C GLY A 74 8.01 19.57 -8.77
N PRO A 75 6.95 20.35 -8.49
CA PRO A 75 5.56 19.88 -8.36
C PRO A 75 4.88 19.36 -9.64
N HIS A 76 5.56 19.40 -10.80
CA HIS A 76 5.01 18.96 -12.09
C HIS A 76 5.56 17.62 -12.58
N ARG A 77 6.20 16.82 -11.70
CA ARG A 77 6.72 15.48 -12.02
C ARG A 77 6.00 14.37 -11.29
#